data_AF-A0A9W8W6C8-F1
#
_entry.id   AF-A0A9W8W6C8-F1
#
_cell.length_a   1.000
_cell.length_b   1.000
_cell.length_c   1.000
_cell.angle_alpha   90.00
_cell.angle_beta   90.00
_cell.angle_gamma   90.00
#
_symmetry.space_group_name_H-M   'P 1'
#
loop_
_entity.id
_entity.type
_entity.pdbx_description
1 polymer ?
#
loop_
_entity_poly.entity_id
_entity_poly.type
_entity_poly.pdbx_seq_one_letter_code
_entity_poly.pdbx_strand_id
1 'polypeptide(L)'
;MSTQPKVFPTVGFETLPTDKPIEEENLPNYKAERYYAARIGQVLQDRYQIVGKLGFGGGSTVWACRDLKEDTLLAIKICTTGERGTKDALQEVAISNHIKSIDAPHHPGKQRLRVVLDNFEIEGLNGNRHHCLVFAPLDLSPNNILVSFNPGEELVFKQIEDLELANPTPRKVLPDRFIYLSYEVGITHGPTVITDYGAARLGDPVNDEKHSGDVMPGTYRAPEIIMGADWDSKIDMWSLGVMVWDLFESGPLFRAVSANNLDDELHLAEMVSLLGPPPKKFLERHVKSQQYWDSEGNWIASTPIPDQSLESRETKLEGEEKQQLLVFVRKVLCWLPEDRKSAHQLYDDVFLNGYKRQESDAAPDQTS
;
A
#
# COMPACT_ATOMS: atom_id res chain seq x y z
N MET A 1 -22.08 27.66 5.63
CA MET A 1 -21.40 28.94 5.32
C MET A 1 -19.94 28.59 5.07
N SER A 2 -19.35 29.02 3.97
CA SER A 2 -17.93 28.72 3.68
C SER A 2 -17.03 29.41 4.71
N THR A 3 -16.08 28.69 5.28
CA THR A 3 -15.04 29.29 6.12
C THR A 3 -14.02 30.04 5.27
N GLN A 4 -13.43 31.11 5.83
CA GLN A 4 -12.40 31.87 5.14
C GLN A 4 -11.07 31.11 5.14
N PRO A 5 -10.29 31.18 4.05
CA PRO A 5 -8.95 30.62 4.02
C PRO A 5 -8.08 31.23 5.13
N LYS A 6 -7.30 30.39 5.82
CA LYS A 6 -6.31 30.86 6.79
C LYS A 6 -5.09 31.44 6.08
N VAL A 7 -4.38 32.36 6.74
CA VAL A 7 -3.13 32.93 6.23
C VAL A 7 -1.96 32.22 6.92
N PHE A 8 -1.16 31.50 6.15
CA PHE A 8 0.01 30.78 6.66
C PHE A 8 1.26 31.65 6.62
N PRO A 9 2.21 31.49 7.56
CA PRO A 9 3.43 32.28 7.57
C PRO A 9 4.29 32.05 6.31
N THR A 10 4.75 33.15 5.73
CA THR A 10 5.66 33.14 4.57
C THR A 10 7.12 33.38 4.96
N VAL A 11 7.41 33.46 6.26
CA VAL A 11 8.73 33.67 6.86
C VAL A 11 8.82 32.84 8.14
N GLY A 12 10.02 32.65 8.69
CA GLY A 12 10.22 31.92 9.95
C GLY A 12 10.37 30.40 9.78
N PHE A 13 10.37 29.88 8.55
CA PHE A 13 10.79 28.51 8.25
C PHE A 13 12.31 28.41 8.09
N GLU A 14 12.85 27.22 8.33
CA GLU A 14 14.21 26.86 7.92
C GLU A 14 14.28 26.70 6.39
N THR A 15 15.26 27.35 5.76
CA THR A 15 15.52 27.19 4.33
C THR A 15 16.53 26.06 4.11
N LEU A 16 16.13 25.04 3.38
CA LEU A 16 16.97 23.86 3.12
C LEU A 16 17.96 24.11 1.96
N PRO A 17 19.15 23.46 1.97
CA PRO A 17 20.14 23.58 0.90
C PRO A 17 19.56 23.15 -0.45
N THR A 18 19.81 23.92 -1.51
CA THR A 18 19.27 23.64 -2.85
C THR A 18 20.03 22.55 -3.60
N ASP A 19 21.29 22.30 -3.24
CA ASP A 19 22.22 21.34 -3.86
C ASP A 19 22.03 19.89 -3.40
N LYS A 20 21.28 19.67 -2.30
CA LYS A 20 20.99 18.33 -1.78
C LYS A 20 19.56 17.89 -2.12
N PRO A 21 19.36 16.71 -2.73
CA PRO A 21 18.01 16.20 -2.97
C PRO A 21 17.30 15.86 -1.66
N ILE A 22 16.04 16.25 -1.55
CA ILE A 22 15.14 15.90 -0.45
C ILE A 22 13.88 15.23 -0.99
N GLU A 23 13.25 14.38 -0.17
CA GLU A 23 11.92 13.83 -0.45
C GLU A 23 11.82 13.22 -1.87
N GLU A 24 10.86 13.69 -2.69
CA GLU A 24 10.61 13.21 -4.04
C GLU A 24 11.81 13.36 -4.99
N GLU A 25 12.75 14.26 -4.70
CA GLU A 25 13.97 14.42 -5.50
C GLU A 25 14.90 13.20 -5.39
N ASN A 26 14.77 12.39 -4.33
CA ASN A 26 15.53 11.16 -4.15
C ASN A 26 14.94 9.97 -4.94
N LEU A 27 13.74 10.14 -5.53
CA LEU A 27 13.10 9.05 -6.26
C LEU A 27 13.77 8.79 -7.60
N PRO A 28 13.93 7.51 -7.99
CA PRO A 28 14.41 7.16 -9.32
C PRO A 28 13.53 7.81 -10.40
N ASN A 29 14.16 8.41 -11.42
CA ASN A 29 13.49 9.09 -12.52
C ASN A 29 12.66 10.33 -12.12
N TYR A 30 12.96 10.95 -10.98
CA TYR A 30 12.37 12.23 -10.60
C TYR A 30 12.57 13.28 -11.71
N LYS A 31 11.48 13.99 -12.03
CA LYS A 31 11.44 15.09 -12.99
C LYS A 31 10.53 16.17 -12.43
N ALA A 32 11.11 17.27 -11.97
CA ALA A 32 10.39 18.33 -11.27
C ALA A 32 9.18 18.83 -12.07
N GLU A 33 9.30 18.96 -13.39
CA GLU A 33 8.25 19.39 -14.30
C GLU A 33 7.00 18.48 -14.33
N ARG A 34 7.13 17.24 -13.83
CA ARG A 34 5.99 16.31 -13.69
C ARG A 34 5.18 16.52 -12.42
N TYR A 35 5.78 17.10 -11.39
CA TYR A 35 5.13 17.31 -10.09
C TYR A 35 4.48 18.69 -10.02
N TYR A 36 3.30 18.76 -9.40
CA TYR A 36 2.61 20.03 -9.18
C TYR A 36 3.38 20.87 -8.15
N ALA A 37 3.63 22.14 -8.46
CA ALA A 37 4.30 23.07 -7.57
C ALA A 37 3.35 23.62 -6.49
N ALA A 38 2.85 22.74 -5.63
CA ALA A 38 1.90 23.07 -4.58
C ALA A 38 2.48 24.08 -3.58
N ARG A 39 1.63 24.94 -3.01
CA ARG A 39 2.03 25.90 -1.98
C ARG A 39 1.13 25.76 -0.76
N ILE A 40 1.73 25.69 0.43
CA ILE A 40 0.98 25.81 1.68
C ILE A 40 0.20 27.14 1.68
N GLY A 41 -1.08 27.08 2.05
CA GLY A 41 -2.04 28.18 2.01
C GLY A 41 -2.78 28.33 0.68
N GLN A 42 -2.35 27.67 -0.40
CA GLN A 42 -3.03 27.72 -1.70
C GLN A 42 -4.43 27.09 -1.61
N VAL A 43 -5.42 27.75 -2.19
CA VAL A 43 -6.79 27.22 -2.31
C VAL A 43 -6.99 26.63 -3.70
N LEU A 44 -7.41 25.36 -3.76
CA LEU A 44 -7.77 24.64 -4.99
C LEU A 44 -9.29 24.54 -5.10
N GLN A 45 -9.83 24.74 -6.31
CA GLN A 45 -11.27 24.67 -6.60
C GLN A 45 -12.14 25.51 -5.65
N ASP A 46 -11.63 26.67 -5.20
CA ASP A 46 -12.29 27.57 -4.24
C ASP A 46 -12.77 26.85 -2.95
N ARG A 47 -12.15 25.73 -2.60
CA ARG A 47 -12.63 24.84 -1.53
C ARG A 47 -11.52 24.21 -0.71
N TYR A 48 -10.49 23.67 -1.35
CA TYR A 48 -9.48 22.87 -0.67
C TYR A 48 -8.22 23.69 -0.43
N GLN A 49 -8.04 24.19 0.79
CA GLN A 49 -6.84 24.93 1.16
C GLN A 49 -5.72 23.97 1.58
N ILE A 50 -4.58 24.00 0.90
CA ILE A 50 -3.39 23.20 1.26
C ILE A 50 -2.84 23.68 2.61
N VAL A 51 -2.60 22.74 3.51
CA VAL A 51 -2.15 23.01 4.89
C VAL A 51 -0.73 22.52 5.13
N GLY A 52 -0.40 21.30 4.72
CA GLY A 52 0.90 20.70 4.99
C GLY A 52 1.13 19.47 4.12
N LYS A 53 2.38 19.14 3.84
CA LYS A 53 2.71 17.96 3.06
C LYS A 53 2.67 16.71 3.95
N LEU A 54 2.09 15.65 3.42
CA LEU A 54 1.87 14.39 4.12
C LEU A 54 2.79 13.28 3.62
N GLY A 55 3.11 13.31 2.33
CA GLY A 55 3.99 12.31 1.75
C GLY A 55 4.13 12.47 0.25
N PHE A 56 4.87 11.57 -0.36
CA PHE A 56 5.19 11.60 -1.77
C PHE A 56 5.52 10.20 -2.29
N GLY A 57 5.41 10.04 -3.60
CA GLY A 57 5.79 8.82 -4.33
C GLY A 57 5.97 9.14 -5.80
N GLY A 58 6.43 8.14 -6.59
CA GLY A 58 6.74 8.36 -8.01
C GLY A 58 5.58 8.86 -8.88
N GLY A 59 4.33 8.67 -8.42
CA GLY A 59 3.10 9.05 -9.11
C GLY A 59 2.37 10.27 -8.56
N SER A 60 2.74 10.82 -7.38
CA SER A 60 1.98 11.90 -6.73
C SER A 60 2.68 12.49 -5.51
N THR A 61 2.24 13.67 -5.08
CA THR A 61 2.42 14.16 -3.71
C THR A 61 1.08 14.16 -2.96
N VAL A 62 1.11 13.93 -1.65
CA VAL A 62 -0.08 13.90 -0.79
C VAL A 62 0.03 15.03 0.23
N TRP A 63 -1.08 15.73 0.45
CA TRP A 63 -1.16 16.93 1.28
C TRP A 63 -2.36 16.89 2.22
N ALA A 64 -2.19 17.42 3.41
CA ALA A 64 -3.31 17.80 4.26
C ALA A 64 -3.95 19.06 3.66
N CYS A 65 -5.28 19.11 3.62
CA CYS A 65 -6.01 20.27 3.17
C CYS A 65 -7.25 20.52 4.02
N ARG A 66 -7.63 21.80 4.20
CA ARG A 66 -8.89 22.19 4.83
C ARG A 66 -9.96 22.32 3.76
N ASP A 67 -11.07 21.61 3.94
CA ASP A 67 -12.30 21.83 3.19
C ASP A 67 -13.01 23.07 3.73
N LEU A 68 -12.98 24.16 2.98
CA LEU A 68 -13.59 25.43 3.36
C LEU A 68 -15.13 25.39 3.36
N LYS A 69 -15.77 24.35 2.81
CA LYS A 69 -17.22 24.21 2.85
C LYS A 69 -17.69 23.51 4.13
N GLU A 70 -17.00 22.43 4.49
CA GLU A 70 -17.37 21.56 5.63
C GLU A 70 -16.57 21.85 6.91
N ASP A 71 -15.54 22.71 6.81
CA ASP A 71 -14.61 23.06 7.89
C ASP A 71 -13.87 21.86 8.52
N THR A 72 -13.54 20.88 7.69
CA THR A 72 -12.83 19.65 8.07
C THR A 72 -11.51 19.52 7.35
N LEU A 73 -10.52 18.90 7.98
CA LEU A 73 -9.29 18.51 7.29
C LEU A 73 -9.47 17.18 6.54
N LEU A 74 -8.87 17.13 5.36
CA LEU A 74 -8.88 16.02 4.41
C LEU A 74 -7.47 15.78 3.89
N ALA A 75 -7.27 14.67 3.19
CA ALA A 75 -6.05 14.43 2.42
C ALA A 75 -6.32 14.64 0.93
N ILE A 76 -5.43 15.33 0.23
CA ILE A 76 -5.47 15.50 -1.22
C ILE A 76 -4.20 14.93 -1.86
N LYS A 77 -4.37 13.96 -2.76
CA LYS A 77 -3.32 13.41 -3.61
C LYS A 77 -3.30 14.19 -4.91
N ILE A 78 -2.18 14.85 -5.21
CA ILE A 78 -1.97 15.58 -6.46
C ILE A 78 -1.04 14.73 -7.34
N CYS A 79 -1.60 14.17 -8.40
CA CYS A 79 -0.91 13.22 -9.27
C CYS A 79 0.10 13.94 -10.18
N THR A 80 1.18 13.23 -10.50
CA THR A 80 2.17 13.69 -11.48
C THR A 80 1.55 13.68 -12.88
N THR A 81 2.13 14.50 -13.76
CA THR A 81 1.75 14.51 -15.18
C THR A 81 2.42 13.37 -15.94
N GLY A 82 1.86 13.06 -17.10
CA GLY A 82 2.31 11.96 -17.95
C GLY A 82 1.42 10.73 -17.82
N GLU A 83 1.71 9.73 -18.65
CA GLU A 83 0.85 8.57 -18.86
C GLU A 83 0.58 7.80 -17.56
N ARG A 84 1.63 7.52 -16.77
CA ARG A 84 1.51 6.78 -15.52
C ARG A 84 0.63 7.49 -14.50
N GLY A 85 0.94 8.74 -14.15
CA GLY A 85 0.20 9.49 -13.13
C GLY A 85 -1.28 9.70 -13.50
N THR A 86 -1.55 9.94 -14.79
CA THR A 86 -2.92 10.07 -15.31
C THR A 86 -3.68 8.75 -15.24
N LYS A 87 -3.07 7.66 -15.73
CA LYS A 87 -3.67 6.32 -15.72
C LYS A 87 -3.97 5.85 -14.31
N ASP A 88 -3.02 5.99 -13.39
CA ASP A 88 -3.16 5.57 -12.00
C ASP A 88 -4.30 6.36 -11.31
N ALA A 89 -4.41 7.68 -11.57
CA ALA A 89 -5.49 8.50 -11.00
C ALA A 89 -6.88 8.08 -11.52
N LEU A 90 -7.02 7.88 -12.84
CA LEU A 90 -8.27 7.44 -13.44
C LEU A 90 -8.68 6.04 -12.96
N GLN A 91 -7.70 5.14 -12.81
CA GLN A 91 -7.93 3.81 -12.25
C GLN A 91 -8.42 3.91 -10.80
N GLU A 92 -7.79 4.74 -9.97
CA GLU A 92 -8.17 4.90 -8.56
C GLU A 92 -9.59 5.47 -8.39
N VAL A 93 -10.00 6.39 -9.27
CA VAL A 93 -11.39 6.89 -9.34
C VAL A 93 -12.36 5.79 -9.77
N ALA A 94 -12.02 5.03 -10.82
CA ALA A 94 -12.89 3.96 -11.32
C ALA A 94 -13.13 2.87 -10.27
N ILE A 95 -12.07 2.42 -9.59
CA ILE A 95 -12.15 1.45 -8.51
C ILE A 95 -12.94 2.00 -7.33
N SER A 96 -12.70 3.26 -6.94
CA SER A 96 -13.46 3.91 -5.86
C SER A 96 -14.96 3.98 -6.17
N ASN A 97 -15.33 4.30 -7.40
CA ASN A 97 -16.73 4.34 -7.83
C ASN A 97 -17.38 2.95 -7.81
N HIS A 98 -16.63 1.91 -8.23
CA HIS A 98 -17.09 0.53 -8.12
C HIS A 98 -17.30 0.12 -6.64
N ILE A 99 -16.35 0.40 -5.75
CA ILE A 99 -16.50 0.09 -4.32
C ILE A 99 -17.73 0.80 -3.72
N LYS A 100 -17.96 2.06 -4.09
CA LYS A 100 -19.14 2.83 -3.65
C LYS A 100 -20.46 2.23 -4.14
N SER A 101 -20.49 1.65 -5.35
CA SER A 101 -21.72 1.08 -5.93
C SER A 101 -22.11 -0.28 -5.35
N ILE A 102 -21.20 -0.95 -4.62
CA ILE A 102 -21.50 -2.22 -3.96
C ILE A 102 -22.50 -1.99 -2.81
N ASP A 103 -23.71 -2.55 -2.97
CA ASP A 103 -24.76 -2.55 -1.96
C ASP A 103 -24.51 -3.62 -0.89
N ALA A 104 -23.63 -3.29 0.05
CA ALA A 104 -23.29 -4.13 1.18
C ALA A 104 -23.07 -3.28 2.45
N PRO A 105 -24.12 -2.61 2.96
CA PRO A 105 -23.98 -1.59 4.02
C PRO A 105 -23.48 -2.15 5.36
N HIS A 106 -23.70 -3.44 5.62
CA HIS A 106 -23.29 -4.11 6.85
C HIS A 106 -22.03 -4.98 6.68
N HIS A 107 -21.40 -4.97 5.50
CA HIS A 107 -20.20 -5.79 5.29
C HIS A 107 -19.00 -5.20 6.03
N PRO A 108 -18.34 -5.94 6.94
CA PRO A 108 -17.27 -5.40 7.79
C PRO A 108 -16.04 -4.94 7.01
N GLY A 109 -15.85 -5.44 5.78
CA GLY A 109 -14.80 -5.00 4.88
C GLY A 109 -15.03 -3.63 4.24
N LYS A 110 -16.27 -3.11 4.20
CA LYS A 110 -16.56 -1.83 3.49
C LYS A 110 -15.87 -0.64 4.13
N GLN A 111 -15.80 -0.61 5.46
CA GLN A 111 -15.04 0.38 6.24
C GLN A 111 -13.51 0.20 6.17
N ARG A 112 -13.03 -0.90 5.57
CA ARG A 112 -11.60 -1.24 5.42
C ARG A 112 -11.07 -0.87 4.03
N LEU A 113 -11.90 -0.23 3.21
CA LEU A 113 -11.55 0.26 1.88
C LEU A 113 -11.65 1.78 1.88
N ARG A 114 -10.55 2.46 1.60
CA ARG A 114 -10.58 3.91 1.38
C ARG A 114 -11.28 4.18 0.06
N VAL A 115 -11.96 5.31 -0.12
CA VAL A 115 -12.49 5.69 -1.45
C VAL A 115 -12.24 7.16 -1.69
N VAL A 116 -12.07 7.53 -2.97
CA VAL A 116 -12.00 8.93 -3.40
C VAL A 116 -13.31 9.63 -3.04
N LEU A 117 -13.27 10.69 -2.24
CA LEU A 117 -14.43 11.50 -1.85
C LEU A 117 -14.82 12.50 -2.94
N ASP A 118 -13.82 13.17 -3.50
CA ASP A 118 -13.97 14.13 -4.60
C ASP A 118 -12.75 14.02 -5.54
N ASN A 119 -12.92 14.37 -6.81
CA ASN A 119 -11.82 14.40 -7.78
C ASN A 119 -12.01 15.52 -8.80
N PHE A 120 -10.91 16.17 -9.18
CA PHE A 120 -10.91 17.27 -10.13
C PHE A 120 -9.54 17.41 -10.80
N GLU A 121 -9.45 18.28 -11.81
CA GLU A 121 -8.19 18.63 -12.47
C GLU A 121 -7.77 20.05 -12.10
N ILE A 122 -6.46 20.28 -12.04
CA ILE A 122 -5.84 21.60 -11.90
C ILE A 122 -4.76 21.82 -12.94
N GLU A 123 -4.53 23.07 -13.32
CA GLU A 123 -3.47 23.46 -14.24
C GLU A 123 -2.18 23.80 -13.48
N GLY A 124 -1.06 23.19 -13.89
CA GLY A 124 0.28 23.45 -13.38
C GLY A 124 1.02 24.56 -14.14
N LEU A 125 2.27 24.84 -13.74
CA LEU A 125 3.08 25.96 -14.26
C LEU A 125 3.28 25.99 -15.79
N ASN A 126 3.17 24.84 -16.46
CA ASN A 126 3.39 24.69 -17.90
C ASN A 126 2.10 24.38 -18.68
N GLY A 127 0.91 24.66 -18.11
CA GLY A 127 -0.38 24.28 -18.71
C GLY A 127 -0.70 22.78 -18.60
N ASN A 128 0.16 21.99 -17.96
CA ASN A 128 -0.09 20.57 -17.76
C ASN A 128 -1.22 20.38 -16.75
N ARG A 129 -2.09 19.39 -17.03
CA ARG A 129 -3.20 19.05 -16.15
C ARG A 129 -2.79 17.99 -15.14
N HIS A 130 -3.09 18.23 -13.87
CA HIS A 130 -2.87 17.30 -12.77
C HIS A 130 -4.22 16.83 -12.23
N HIS A 131 -4.36 15.52 -12.03
CA HIS A 131 -5.51 14.96 -11.33
C HIS A 131 -5.31 15.11 -9.82
N CYS A 132 -6.37 15.58 -9.15
CA CYS A 132 -6.44 15.71 -7.71
C CYS A 132 -7.49 14.75 -7.18
N LEU A 133 -7.10 13.91 -6.22
CA LEU A 133 -7.98 12.96 -5.55
C LEU A 133 -8.08 13.32 -4.06
N VAL A 134 -9.29 13.58 -3.58
CA VAL A 134 -9.57 13.96 -2.20
C VAL A 134 -10.04 12.75 -1.42
N PHE A 135 -9.54 12.58 -0.20
CA PHE A 135 -9.83 11.45 0.66
C PHE A 135 -10.09 11.88 2.10
N ALA A 136 -10.77 11.00 2.84
CA ALA A 136 -10.83 11.10 4.29
C ALA A 136 -9.40 11.08 4.89
N PRO A 137 -9.17 11.80 6.00
CA PRO A 137 -7.89 11.76 6.70
C PRO A 137 -7.65 10.34 7.24
N LEU A 138 -6.47 9.81 6.98
CA LEU A 138 -5.95 8.55 7.51
C LEU A 138 -4.53 8.79 8.00
N ASP A 139 -4.07 7.96 8.93
CA ASP A 139 -2.67 7.88 9.29
C ASP A 139 -1.88 7.24 8.15
N LEU A 140 -0.67 7.73 7.91
CA LEU A 140 0.12 7.43 6.73
C LEU A 140 1.13 6.35 7.04
N SER A 141 1.08 5.26 6.29
CA SER A 141 2.15 4.29 6.21
C SER A 141 2.62 4.18 4.76
N PRO A 142 3.94 4.09 4.52
CA PRO A 142 4.51 4.02 3.18
C PRO A 142 4.20 2.71 2.43
N ASN A 143 3.56 1.72 3.06
CA ASN A 143 3.38 0.36 2.53
C ASN A 143 1.97 0.06 2.00
N ASN A 144 1.24 1.05 1.46
CA ASN A 144 -0.16 0.92 0.94
C ASN A 144 -1.21 0.42 1.96
N ILE A 145 -0.81 0.27 3.20
CA ILE A 145 -1.65 -0.12 4.33
C ILE A 145 -1.65 1.05 5.28
N LEU A 146 -2.78 1.75 5.37
CA LEU A 146 -2.95 2.90 6.24
C LEU A 146 -3.70 2.51 7.50
N VAL A 147 -3.43 3.22 8.58
CA VAL A 147 -4.19 3.09 9.82
C VAL A 147 -5.21 4.21 9.86
N SER A 148 -6.47 3.91 10.20
CA SER A 148 -7.45 4.98 10.44
C SER A 148 -7.35 5.47 11.88
N PHE A 149 -7.88 6.66 12.16
CA PHE A 149 -7.90 7.21 13.50
C PHE A 149 -8.98 6.54 14.34
N ASN A 150 -8.70 6.26 15.61
CA ASN A 150 -9.78 6.00 16.56
C ASN A 150 -10.60 7.28 16.81
N PRO A 151 -11.88 7.18 17.22
CA PRO A 151 -12.67 8.36 17.57
C PRO A 151 -11.94 9.22 18.62
N GLY A 152 -11.69 10.50 18.29
CA GLY A 152 -10.94 11.44 19.13
C GLY A 152 -9.44 11.57 18.80
N GLU A 153 -8.84 10.62 18.07
CA GLU A 153 -7.46 10.74 17.55
C GLU A 153 -7.39 11.58 16.26
N GLU A 154 -8.52 11.96 15.67
CA GLU A 154 -8.54 12.86 14.49
C GLU A 154 -7.91 14.23 14.80
N LEU A 155 -7.74 14.54 16.09
CA LEU A 155 -7.00 15.70 16.59
C LEU A 155 -5.55 15.73 16.10
N VAL A 156 -4.88 14.59 15.90
CA VAL A 156 -3.51 14.55 15.38
C VAL A 156 -3.44 15.15 13.98
N PHE A 157 -4.42 14.82 13.14
CA PHE A 157 -4.51 15.40 11.79
C PHE A 157 -4.87 16.89 11.86
N LYS A 158 -5.72 17.30 12.81
CA LYS A 158 -6.06 18.72 13.08
C LYS A 158 -4.85 19.54 13.55
N GLN A 159 -3.92 18.93 14.27
CA GLN A 159 -2.70 19.60 14.73
C GLN A 159 -1.79 20.03 13.59
N ILE A 160 -1.80 19.37 12.43
CA ILE A 160 -0.92 19.73 11.30
C ILE A 160 -1.08 21.21 10.93
N GLU A 161 -2.32 21.70 10.94
CA GLU A 161 -2.59 23.10 10.63
C GLU A 161 -2.05 24.06 11.68
N ASP A 162 -2.32 23.78 12.96
CA ASP A 162 -1.85 24.62 14.06
C ASP A 162 -0.32 24.57 14.16
N LEU A 163 0.29 23.43 13.87
CA LEU A 163 1.74 23.24 13.81
C LEU A 163 2.35 24.03 12.66
N GLU A 164 1.79 24.00 11.45
CA GLU A 164 2.30 24.79 10.33
C GLU A 164 2.16 26.30 10.60
N LEU A 165 1.07 26.72 11.26
CA LEU A 165 0.88 28.12 11.66
C LEU A 165 1.88 28.58 12.72
N ALA A 166 2.20 27.71 13.68
CA ALA A 166 3.10 28.04 14.79
C ALA A 166 4.58 27.88 14.41
N ASN A 167 4.92 26.85 13.65
CA ASN A 167 6.27 26.48 13.26
C ASN A 167 6.30 26.04 11.78
N PRO A 168 6.44 27.01 10.85
CA PRO A 168 6.40 26.74 9.42
C PRO A 168 7.44 25.71 8.99
N THR A 169 6.99 24.67 8.28
CA THR A 169 7.81 23.51 7.91
C THR A 169 9.07 23.92 7.12
N PRO A 170 10.25 23.33 7.41
CA PRO A 170 11.45 23.50 6.61
C PRO A 170 11.20 23.18 5.13
N ARG A 171 11.72 24.03 4.25
CA ARG A 171 11.47 23.89 2.82
C ARG A 171 12.63 24.38 1.98
N LYS A 172 12.80 23.75 0.82
CA LYS A 172 13.66 24.23 -0.25
C LYS A 172 12.93 25.33 -1.02
N VAL A 173 13.62 26.44 -1.29
CA VAL A 173 13.12 27.55 -2.09
C VAL A 173 13.83 27.55 -3.43
N LEU A 174 13.09 27.25 -4.50
CA LEU A 174 13.57 27.25 -5.88
C LEU A 174 12.91 28.40 -6.67
N PRO A 175 13.46 28.79 -7.83
CA PRO A 175 12.91 29.91 -8.61
C PRO A 175 11.43 29.74 -9.00
N ASP A 176 11.01 28.51 -9.28
CA ASP A 176 9.66 28.18 -9.77
C ASP A 176 8.78 27.50 -8.72
N ARG A 177 9.34 26.95 -7.63
CA ARG A 177 8.62 26.08 -6.69
C ARG A 177 9.19 26.07 -5.28
N PHE A 178 8.44 25.43 -4.39
CA PHE A 178 8.93 24.99 -3.08
C PHE A 178 8.91 23.47 -3.01
N ILE A 179 9.82 22.90 -2.23
CA ILE A 179 9.78 21.48 -1.85
C ILE A 179 9.78 21.42 -0.32
N TYR A 180 8.70 20.91 0.24
CA TYR A 180 8.47 20.85 1.68
C TYR A 180 8.85 19.47 2.21
N LEU A 181 9.34 19.42 3.44
CA LEU A 181 9.39 18.16 4.19
C LEU A 181 7.96 17.71 4.55
N SER A 182 7.75 16.41 4.61
CA SER A 182 6.47 15.81 4.98
C SER A 182 6.33 15.79 6.50
N TYR A 183 5.11 15.99 6.98
CA TYR A 183 4.79 15.79 8.40
C TYR A 183 4.84 14.29 8.73
N GLU A 184 5.56 13.95 9.78
CA GLU A 184 5.45 12.64 10.42
C GLU A 184 4.18 12.64 11.27
N VAL A 185 3.17 11.89 10.83
CA VAL A 185 2.00 11.60 11.66
C VAL A 185 2.41 10.48 12.60
N GLY A 186 2.26 10.70 13.91
CA GLY A 186 2.59 9.68 14.91
C GLY A 186 1.74 8.42 14.73
N ILE A 187 2.29 7.27 15.09
CA ILE A 187 1.62 5.96 14.95
C ILE A 187 0.26 6.01 15.64
N THR A 188 -0.80 5.72 14.88
CA THR A 188 -2.15 5.53 15.41
C THR A 188 -2.49 4.04 15.52
N HIS A 189 -3.49 3.73 16.34
CA HIS A 189 -3.88 2.36 16.67
C HIS A 189 -5.26 2.00 16.14
N GLY A 190 -5.81 2.78 15.21
CA GLY A 190 -7.13 2.49 14.70
C GLY A 190 -7.16 1.37 13.66
N PRO A 191 -8.33 1.16 13.03
CA PRO A 191 -8.49 0.08 12.09
C PRO A 191 -7.64 0.26 10.81
N THR A 192 -6.95 -0.78 10.38
CA THR A 192 -6.24 -0.81 9.09
C THR A 192 -7.20 -0.66 7.90
N VAL A 193 -6.78 0.10 6.87
CA VAL A 193 -7.54 0.40 5.65
C VAL A 193 -6.64 0.19 4.42
N ILE A 194 -7.16 -0.50 3.41
CA ILE A 194 -6.52 -0.65 2.10
C ILE A 194 -6.72 0.64 1.30
N THR A 195 -5.65 1.12 0.66
CA THR A 195 -5.64 2.35 -0.14
C THR A 195 -4.82 2.16 -1.43
N ASP A 196 -4.75 3.21 -2.25
CA ASP A 196 -3.89 3.33 -3.44
C ASP A 196 -4.22 2.33 -4.55
N TYR A 197 -5.38 2.53 -5.16
CA TYR A 197 -5.89 1.64 -6.21
C TYR A 197 -5.33 1.93 -7.61
N GLY A 198 -4.25 2.70 -7.74
CA GLY A 198 -3.68 3.05 -9.05
C GLY A 198 -3.26 1.82 -9.87
N ALA A 199 -2.83 0.75 -9.20
CA ALA A 199 -2.46 -0.52 -9.83
C ALA A 199 -3.59 -1.58 -9.82
N ALA A 200 -4.71 -1.33 -9.13
CA ALA A 200 -5.78 -2.32 -8.97
C ALA A 200 -6.48 -2.61 -10.32
N ARG A 201 -7.08 -3.80 -10.41
CA ARG A 201 -7.88 -4.25 -11.55
C ARG A 201 -9.21 -4.78 -11.05
N LEU A 202 -10.28 -4.50 -11.80
CA LEU A 202 -11.56 -5.17 -11.59
C LEU A 202 -11.46 -6.53 -12.25
N GLY A 203 -11.75 -7.59 -11.50
CA GLY A 203 -11.92 -8.92 -12.05
C GLY A 203 -13.38 -9.35 -11.99
N ASP A 204 -13.76 -10.24 -12.90
CA ASP A 204 -15.04 -10.94 -12.90
C ASP A 204 -14.87 -12.41 -12.49
N PRO A 205 -14.99 -12.73 -11.18
CA PRO A 205 -14.84 -14.10 -10.71
C PRO A 205 -15.97 -15.03 -11.15
N VAL A 206 -17.13 -14.50 -11.57
CA VAL A 206 -18.24 -15.33 -12.06
C VAL A 206 -17.90 -15.94 -13.41
N ASN A 207 -17.18 -15.17 -14.24
CA ASN A 207 -16.75 -15.59 -15.57
C ASN A 207 -15.30 -16.13 -15.61
N ASP A 208 -14.69 -16.38 -14.44
CA ASP A 208 -13.29 -16.79 -14.28
C ASP A 208 -12.31 -15.90 -15.07
N GLU A 209 -12.59 -14.59 -15.09
CA GLU A 209 -11.75 -13.63 -15.80
C GLU A 209 -10.33 -13.64 -15.22
N LYS A 210 -9.34 -13.74 -16.12
CA LYS A 210 -7.93 -13.61 -15.79
C LYS A 210 -7.35 -12.35 -16.41
N HIS A 211 -6.30 -11.86 -15.78
CA HIS A 211 -5.49 -10.77 -16.29
C HIS A 211 -4.09 -11.27 -16.62
N SER A 212 -3.39 -10.54 -17.48
CA SER A 212 -2.00 -10.84 -17.86
C SER A 212 -1.10 -9.64 -17.54
N GLY A 213 0.20 -9.88 -17.51
CA GLY A 213 1.22 -8.84 -17.35
C GLY A 213 1.81 -8.80 -15.94
N ASP A 214 2.85 -7.98 -15.80
CA ASP A 214 3.63 -7.88 -14.57
C ASP A 214 2.90 -7.01 -13.54
N VAL A 215 2.35 -7.69 -12.53
CA VAL A 215 1.72 -7.09 -11.37
C VAL A 215 2.39 -7.65 -10.13
N MET A 216 2.26 -6.95 -9.01
CA MET A 216 2.96 -7.22 -7.74
C MET A 216 4.42 -6.72 -7.69
N PRO A 217 4.82 -6.10 -6.57
CA PRO A 217 6.17 -5.58 -6.41
C PRO A 217 7.14 -6.64 -5.87
N GLY A 218 8.35 -6.70 -6.44
CA GLY A 218 9.53 -7.31 -5.84
C GLY A 218 9.33 -8.73 -5.28
N THR A 219 9.64 -8.91 -4.00
CA THR A 219 9.59 -10.19 -3.26
C THR A 219 8.18 -10.67 -2.94
N TYR A 220 7.14 -9.85 -3.17
CA TYR A 220 5.75 -10.25 -2.97
C TYR A 220 5.18 -11.04 -4.17
N ARG A 221 5.91 -11.13 -5.30
CA ARG A 221 5.41 -11.80 -6.51
C ARG A 221 5.05 -13.25 -6.25
N ALA A 222 3.82 -13.61 -6.64
CA ALA A 222 3.34 -14.98 -6.65
C ALA A 222 4.05 -15.82 -7.74
N PRO A 223 4.14 -17.16 -7.59
CA PRO A 223 4.85 -18.01 -8.52
C PRO A 223 4.32 -17.91 -9.97
N GLU A 224 3.01 -17.75 -10.16
CA GLU A 224 2.40 -17.56 -11.49
C GLU A 224 2.82 -16.23 -12.15
N ILE A 225 3.07 -15.17 -11.37
CA ILE A 225 3.57 -13.89 -11.88
C ILE A 225 5.04 -14.02 -12.30
N ILE A 226 5.85 -14.76 -11.54
CA ILE A 226 7.25 -15.07 -11.92
C ILE A 226 7.25 -15.92 -13.19
N MET A 227 6.31 -16.85 -13.34
CA MET A 227 6.14 -17.65 -14.55
C MET A 227 5.59 -16.87 -15.76
N GLY A 228 5.12 -15.63 -15.56
CA GLY A 228 4.51 -14.80 -16.61
C GLY A 228 3.15 -15.33 -17.07
N ALA A 229 2.42 -16.01 -16.18
CA ALA A 229 1.13 -16.59 -16.47
C ALA A 229 -0.02 -15.60 -16.20
N ASP A 230 -1.20 -15.97 -16.69
CA ASP A 230 -2.44 -15.27 -16.36
C ASP A 230 -2.79 -15.48 -14.88
N TRP A 231 -3.38 -14.45 -14.28
CA TRP A 231 -3.60 -14.35 -12.84
C TRP A 231 -4.97 -13.79 -12.50
N ASP A 232 -5.38 -14.00 -11.26
CA ASP A 232 -6.63 -13.48 -10.66
C ASP A 232 -6.37 -12.96 -9.24
N SER A 233 -7.41 -12.71 -8.45
CA SER A 233 -7.32 -12.23 -7.06
C SER A 233 -6.49 -13.12 -6.12
N LYS A 234 -6.15 -14.36 -6.49
CA LYS A 234 -5.33 -15.25 -5.65
C LYS A 234 -3.89 -14.78 -5.52
N ILE A 235 -3.42 -13.86 -6.37
CA ILE A 235 -2.14 -13.20 -6.17
C ILE A 235 -2.13 -12.34 -4.90
N ASP A 236 -3.26 -11.71 -4.55
CA ASP A 236 -3.36 -10.91 -3.33
C ASP A 236 -3.33 -11.82 -2.09
N MET A 237 -3.86 -13.04 -2.19
CA MET A 237 -3.76 -14.03 -1.12
C MET A 237 -2.33 -14.49 -0.89
N TRP A 238 -1.53 -14.61 -1.95
CA TRP A 238 -0.09 -14.87 -1.83
C TRP A 238 0.62 -13.71 -1.12
N SER A 239 0.40 -12.47 -1.59
CA SER A 239 0.95 -11.27 -0.95
C SER A 239 0.57 -11.17 0.52
N LEU A 240 -0.67 -11.52 0.88
CA LEU A 240 -1.13 -11.57 2.28
C LEU A 240 -0.28 -12.54 3.11
N GLY A 241 0.02 -13.74 2.58
CA GLY A 241 0.86 -14.72 3.25
C GLY A 241 2.29 -14.22 3.49
N VAL A 242 2.91 -13.61 2.47
CA VAL A 242 4.24 -13.00 2.57
C VAL A 242 4.23 -11.87 3.59
N MET A 243 3.24 -10.97 3.50
CA MET A 243 3.12 -9.82 4.39
C MET A 243 2.89 -10.23 5.85
N VAL A 244 2.01 -11.20 6.12
CA VAL A 244 1.80 -11.70 7.48
C VAL A 244 3.11 -12.24 8.04
N TRP A 245 3.88 -13.02 7.28
CA TRP A 245 5.19 -13.47 7.71
C TRP A 245 6.13 -12.31 8.05
N ASP A 246 6.27 -11.35 7.13
CA ASP A 246 7.17 -10.20 7.28
C ASP A 246 6.81 -9.27 8.45
N LEU A 247 5.53 -9.23 8.84
CA LEU A 247 5.07 -8.45 10.01
C LEU A 247 5.45 -9.11 11.34
N PHE A 248 5.49 -10.44 11.40
CA PHE A 248 5.88 -11.17 12.60
C PHE A 248 7.40 -11.28 12.69
N GLU A 249 8.04 -11.72 11.62
CA GLU A 249 9.46 -12.06 11.60
C GLU A 249 10.37 -10.84 11.42
N SER A 250 11.62 -10.95 11.91
CA SER A 250 12.60 -9.86 11.79
C SER A 250 13.22 -9.70 10.39
N GLY A 251 12.77 -10.48 9.41
CA GLY A 251 13.29 -10.44 8.05
C GLY A 251 12.31 -10.99 7.03
N PRO A 252 12.49 -10.63 5.74
CA PRO A 252 11.52 -10.94 4.70
C PRO A 252 11.46 -12.45 4.44
N LEU A 253 10.27 -12.99 4.17
CA LEU A 253 10.09 -14.40 3.83
C LEU A 253 10.95 -14.80 2.62
N PHE A 254 10.87 -14.02 1.55
CA PHE A 254 11.69 -14.16 0.35
C PHE A 254 12.67 -13.00 0.27
N ARG A 255 13.95 -13.29 0.03
CA ARG A 255 14.95 -12.25 -0.22
C ARG A 255 14.96 -11.88 -1.69
N ALA A 256 14.93 -12.89 -2.56
CA ALA A 256 14.79 -12.79 -4.01
C ALA A 256 15.61 -11.69 -4.71
N VAL A 257 16.73 -11.24 -4.14
CA VAL A 257 17.53 -10.13 -4.67
C VAL A 257 18.98 -10.55 -4.78
N SER A 258 19.53 -10.40 -5.97
CA SER A 258 20.94 -10.64 -6.30
C SER A 258 21.50 -9.40 -6.99
N ALA A 259 22.67 -8.92 -6.54
CA ALA A 259 23.31 -7.71 -7.06
C ALA A 259 22.36 -6.49 -7.16
N ASN A 260 21.51 -6.29 -6.15
CA ASN A 260 20.47 -5.23 -6.07
C ASN A 260 19.34 -5.31 -7.10
N ASN A 261 19.19 -6.44 -7.81
CA ASN A 261 18.08 -6.68 -8.73
C ASN A 261 17.25 -7.87 -8.26
N LEU A 262 15.96 -7.86 -8.61
CA LEU A 262 15.10 -9.02 -8.40
C LEU A 262 15.64 -10.21 -9.20
N ASP A 263 15.73 -11.36 -8.56
CA ASP A 263 16.27 -12.59 -9.11
C ASP A 263 15.20 -13.69 -9.04
N ASP A 264 14.54 -13.91 -10.18
CA ASP A 264 13.49 -14.94 -10.32
C ASP A 264 13.99 -16.34 -9.97
N GLU A 265 15.24 -16.69 -10.34
CA GLU A 265 15.80 -18.02 -10.09
C GLU A 265 16.00 -18.25 -8.60
N LEU A 266 16.60 -17.27 -7.91
CA LEU A 266 16.74 -17.31 -6.45
C LEU A 266 15.37 -17.33 -5.75
N HIS A 267 14.42 -16.53 -6.22
CA HIS A 267 13.08 -16.48 -5.64
C HIS A 267 12.41 -17.86 -5.67
N LEU A 268 12.45 -18.54 -6.82
CA LEU A 268 11.89 -19.87 -6.98
C LEU A 268 12.65 -20.92 -6.17
N ALA A 269 13.97 -20.82 -6.05
CA ALA A 269 14.76 -21.70 -5.18
C ALA A 269 14.35 -21.55 -3.70
N GLU A 270 14.11 -20.33 -3.24
CA GLU A 270 13.59 -20.05 -1.89
C GLU A 270 12.16 -20.62 -1.71
N MET A 271 11.29 -20.48 -2.73
CA MET A 271 9.95 -21.10 -2.71
C MET A 271 10.02 -22.62 -2.60
N VAL A 272 10.88 -23.28 -3.38
CA VAL A 272 11.07 -24.75 -3.31
C VAL A 272 11.57 -25.18 -1.94
N SER A 273 12.50 -24.42 -1.37
CA SER A 273 13.05 -24.69 -0.04
C SER A 273 11.96 -24.63 1.05
N LEU A 274 11.13 -23.59 1.04
CA LEU A 274 10.14 -23.34 2.09
C LEU A 274 8.83 -24.13 1.93
N LEU A 275 8.41 -24.38 0.68
CA LEU A 275 7.11 -24.99 0.35
C LEU A 275 7.22 -26.43 -0.12
N GLY A 276 8.44 -26.90 -0.42
CA GLY A 276 8.67 -28.12 -1.18
C GLY A 276 8.52 -27.92 -2.69
N PRO A 277 8.81 -28.96 -3.50
CA PRO A 277 8.77 -28.87 -4.96
C PRO A 277 7.35 -28.56 -5.46
N PRO A 278 7.21 -27.79 -6.56
CA PRO A 278 5.92 -27.53 -7.17
C PRO A 278 5.27 -28.83 -7.69
N PRO A 279 3.93 -28.93 -7.67
CA PRO A 279 3.23 -30.03 -8.31
C PRO A 279 3.51 -30.08 -9.82
N LYS A 280 3.53 -31.28 -10.43
CA LYS A 280 3.70 -31.44 -11.89
C LYS A 280 2.72 -30.60 -12.70
N LYS A 281 1.47 -30.51 -12.24
CA LYS A 281 0.42 -29.66 -12.84
C LYS A 281 0.84 -28.19 -12.96
N PHE A 282 1.60 -27.66 -11.99
CA PHE A 282 2.13 -26.29 -12.06
C PHE A 282 3.20 -26.19 -13.15
N LEU A 283 4.17 -27.12 -13.16
CA LEU A 283 5.26 -27.14 -14.13
C LEU A 283 4.76 -27.27 -15.57
N GLU A 284 3.76 -28.12 -15.81
CA GLU A 284 3.19 -28.37 -17.14
C GLU A 284 2.38 -27.18 -17.67
N ARG A 285 1.90 -26.28 -16.80
CA ARG A 285 1.16 -25.07 -17.20
C ARG A 285 2.05 -23.99 -17.78
N HIS A 286 3.35 -24.02 -17.50
CA HIS A 286 4.24 -22.88 -17.73
C HIS A 286 5.47 -23.31 -18.52
N VAL A 287 5.56 -22.87 -19.78
CA VAL A 287 6.75 -23.12 -20.61
C VAL A 287 8.03 -22.59 -19.95
N LYS A 288 7.93 -21.45 -19.23
CA LYS A 288 9.04 -20.87 -18.46
C LYS A 288 9.58 -21.82 -17.38
N SER A 289 8.80 -22.78 -16.87
CA SER A 289 9.28 -23.77 -15.89
C SER A 289 10.43 -24.63 -16.39
N GLN A 290 10.55 -24.86 -17.71
CA GLN A 290 11.65 -25.63 -18.31
C GLN A 290 13.03 -24.97 -18.15
N GLN A 291 13.08 -23.71 -17.69
CA GLN A 291 14.32 -23.02 -17.34
C GLN A 291 14.89 -23.49 -15.99
N TYR A 292 14.03 -23.96 -15.07
CA TYR A 292 14.40 -24.24 -13.68
C TYR A 292 14.17 -25.70 -13.27
N TRP A 293 13.29 -26.44 -13.96
CA TRP A 293 13.00 -27.85 -13.70
C TRP A 293 13.12 -28.71 -14.95
N ASP A 294 13.55 -29.96 -14.77
CA ASP A 294 13.49 -30.99 -15.81
C ASP A 294 12.08 -31.58 -15.98
N SER A 295 11.92 -32.52 -16.92
CA SER A 295 10.65 -33.20 -17.20
C SER A 295 10.15 -34.10 -16.06
N GLU A 296 11.01 -34.49 -15.13
CA GLU A 296 10.63 -35.29 -13.96
C GLU A 296 10.18 -34.41 -12.79
N GLY A 297 10.50 -33.11 -12.83
CA GLY A 297 10.21 -32.12 -11.79
C GLY A 297 11.40 -31.84 -10.88
N ASN A 298 12.61 -32.29 -11.24
CA ASN A 298 13.82 -32.02 -10.48
C ASN A 298 14.36 -30.62 -10.80
N TRP A 299 14.87 -29.92 -9.79
CA TRP A 299 15.51 -28.61 -9.95
C TRP A 299 16.82 -28.74 -10.74
N ILE A 300 16.96 -27.97 -11.82
CA ILE A 300 18.13 -27.96 -12.71
C ILE A 300 18.80 -26.58 -12.82
N ALA A 301 18.23 -25.55 -12.19
CA ALA A 301 18.80 -24.21 -12.21
C ALA A 301 20.12 -24.11 -11.44
N SER A 302 20.92 -23.10 -11.78
CA SER A 302 22.28 -22.93 -11.26
C SER A 302 22.32 -22.55 -9.78
N THR A 303 21.30 -21.84 -9.33
CA THR A 303 21.13 -21.41 -7.95
C THR A 303 20.76 -22.62 -7.10
N PRO A 304 21.54 -22.95 -6.05
CA PRO A 304 21.22 -24.05 -5.16
C PRO A 304 19.96 -23.73 -4.35
N ILE A 305 19.14 -24.74 -4.10
CA ILE A 305 18.02 -24.65 -3.15
C ILE A 305 18.61 -24.43 -1.76
N PRO A 306 18.29 -23.33 -1.06
CA PRO A 306 18.80 -23.10 0.29
C PRO A 306 18.30 -24.17 1.27
N ASP A 307 19.10 -24.49 2.30
CA ASP A 307 18.69 -25.38 3.38
C ASP A 307 17.95 -24.58 4.47
N GLN A 308 16.63 -24.50 4.35
CA GLN A 308 15.74 -23.80 5.27
C GLN A 308 14.32 -24.39 5.20
N SER A 309 13.50 -24.11 6.21
CA SER A 309 12.08 -24.40 6.20
C SER A 309 11.31 -23.26 6.88
N LEU A 310 9.98 -23.25 6.75
CA LEU A 310 9.15 -22.35 7.54
C LEU A 310 9.38 -22.59 9.04
N GLU A 311 9.50 -23.85 9.47
CA GLU A 311 9.77 -24.20 10.86
C GLU A 311 11.09 -23.64 11.40
N SER A 312 12.17 -23.70 10.59
CA SER A 312 13.49 -23.24 11.01
C SER A 312 13.60 -21.72 11.02
N ARG A 313 12.76 -21.03 10.24
CA ARG A 313 12.76 -19.57 10.10
C ARG A 313 11.81 -18.85 11.04
N GLU A 314 10.79 -19.54 11.53
CA GLU A 314 9.91 -18.98 12.55
C GLU A 314 10.65 -18.92 13.90
N THR A 315 10.98 -17.70 14.31
CA THR A 315 11.78 -17.40 15.52
C THR A 315 11.01 -16.61 16.57
N LYS A 316 9.80 -16.16 16.27
CA LYS A 316 9.03 -15.24 17.12
C LYS A 316 8.00 -15.93 17.98
N LEU A 317 7.37 -16.96 17.45
CA LEU A 317 6.33 -17.74 18.11
C LEU A 317 6.85 -19.11 18.54
N GLU A 318 6.22 -19.66 19.58
CA GLU A 318 6.50 -21.01 20.09
C GLU A 318 5.19 -21.80 20.28
N GLY A 319 5.31 -23.10 20.52
CA GLY A 319 4.18 -23.96 20.88
C GLY A 319 3.01 -23.90 19.88
N GLU A 320 1.81 -23.67 20.40
CA GLU A 320 0.58 -23.67 19.60
C GLU A 320 0.50 -22.49 18.62
N GLU A 321 0.91 -21.29 19.02
CA GLU A 321 0.87 -20.10 18.16
C GLU A 321 1.75 -20.27 16.92
N LYS A 322 2.95 -20.85 17.09
CA LYS A 322 3.82 -21.23 15.98
C LYS A 322 3.13 -22.20 15.03
N GLN A 323 2.47 -23.23 15.55
CA GLN A 323 1.73 -24.18 14.71
C GLN A 323 0.57 -23.52 13.97
N GLN A 324 -0.16 -22.62 14.62
CA GLN A 324 -1.25 -21.87 14.01
C GLN A 324 -0.75 -20.97 12.86
N LEU A 325 0.35 -20.23 13.05
CA LEU A 325 0.97 -19.43 12.00
C LEU A 325 1.41 -20.30 10.81
N LEU A 326 2.13 -21.39 11.07
CA LEU A 326 2.61 -22.29 10.01
C LEU A 326 1.45 -22.90 9.22
N VAL A 327 0.37 -23.29 9.89
CA VAL A 327 -0.86 -23.79 9.25
C VAL A 327 -1.54 -22.69 8.44
N PHE A 328 -1.61 -21.46 8.96
CA PHE A 328 -2.17 -20.32 8.25
C PHE A 328 -1.38 -20.02 6.96
N VAL A 329 -0.06 -19.87 7.06
CA VAL A 329 0.83 -19.57 5.93
C VAL A 329 0.70 -20.63 4.83
N ARG A 330 0.61 -21.92 5.20
CA ARG A 330 0.39 -23.03 4.24
C ARG A 330 -0.95 -23.00 3.52
N LYS A 331 -1.97 -22.32 4.04
CA LYS A 331 -3.27 -22.14 3.37
C LYS A 331 -3.23 -21.08 2.26
N VAL A 332 -2.24 -20.18 2.29
CA VAL A 332 -2.13 -19.04 1.36
C VAL A 332 -0.90 -19.13 0.45
N LEU A 333 0.21 -19.71 0.91
CA LEU A 333 1.42 -19.93 0.11
C LEU A 333 1.36 -21.30 -0.57
N CYS A 334 0.50 -21.39 -1.59
CA CYS A 334 0.37 -22.57 -2.44
C CYS A 334 0.88 -22.27 -3.86
N TRP A 335 1.56 -23.24 -4.47
CA TRP A 335 2.04 -23.17 -5.84
C TRP A 335 0.91 -22.93 -6.85
N LEU A 336 -0.19 -23.67 -6.72
CA LEU A 336 -1.37 -23.53 -7.57
C LEU A 336 -2.30 -22.44 -6.98
N PRO A 337 -2.71 -21.44 -7.77
CA PRO A 337 -3.60 -20.38 -7.29
C PRO A 337 -4.95 -20.90 -6.77
N GLU A 338 -5.49 -21.95 -7.41
CA GLU A 338 -6.75 -22.56 -7.00
C GLU A 338 -6.73 -23.16 -5.59
N ASP A 339 -5.56 -23.61 -5.11
CA ASP A 339 -5.41 -24.25 -3.80
C ASP A 339 -5.37 -23.22 -2.65
N ARG A 340 -5.05 -21.95 -2.95
CA ARG A 340 -5.00 -20.88 -1.96
C ARG A 340 -6.39 -20.59 -1.43
N LYS A 341 -6.54 -20.52 -0.10
CA LYS A 341 -7.78 -20.07 0.53
C LYS A 341 -8.08 -18.62 0.17
N SER A 342 -9.35 -18.33 -0.08
CA SER A 342 -9.84 -16.95 -0.28
C SER A 342 -9.88 -16.17 1.03
N ALA A 343 -9.92 -14.83 0.94
CA ALA A 343 -10.07 -13.96 2.10
C ALA A 343 -11.31 -14.31 2.95
N HIS A 344 -12.42 -14.67 2.31
CA HIS A 344 -13.64 -15.10 3.01
C HIS A 344 -13.41 -16.40 3.80
N GLN A 345 -12.72 -17.39 3.22
CA GLN A 345 -12.42 -18.65 3.89
C GLN A 345 -11.43 -18.51 5.05
N LEU A 346 -10.61 -17.46 5.04
CA LEU A 346 -9.64 -17.16 6.11
C LEU A 346 -10.20 -16.17 7.15
N TYR A 347 -11.37 -15.59 6.92
CA TYR A 347 -11.90 -14.53 7.78
C TYR A 347 -12.00 -14.96 9.25
N ASP A 348 -12.41 -16.22 9.49
CA ASP A 348 -12.52 -16.83 10.80
C ASP A 348 -11.35 -17.78 11.14
N ASP A 349 -10.20 -17.63 10.46
CA ASP A 349 -9.04 -18.47 10.72
C ASP A 349 -8.58 -18.33 12.18
N VAL A 350 -8.20 -19.45 12.79
CA VAL A 350 -7.83 -19.53 14.21
C VAL A 350 -6.60 -18.67 14.48
N PHE A 351 -5.63 -18.63 13.57
CA PHE A 351 -4.45 -17.78 13.75
C PHE A 351 -4.81 -16.29 13.76
N LEU A 352 -5.66 -15.86 12.83
CA LEU A 352 -6.06 -14.45 12.72
C LEU A 352 -6.99 -13.99 13.85
N ASN A 353 -7.79 -14.90 14.42
CA ASN A 353 -8.80 -14.57 15.43
C ASN A 353 -8.48 -15.08 16.85
N GLY A 354 -7.37 -15.82 17.02
CA GLY A 354 -6.98 -16.40 18.31
C GLY A 354 -6.86 -15.35 19.42
N TYR A 355 -6.35 -14.15 19.09
CA TYR A 355 -6.19 -13.05 20.04
C TYR A 355 -7.51 -12.35 20.42
N LYS A 356 -8.50 -12.30 19.53
CA LYS A 356 -9.81 -11.66 19.82
C LYS A 356 -10.62 -12.40 20.89
N ARG A 357 -10.35 -13.69 21.13
CA ARG A 357 -11.07 -14.49 22.15
C ARG A 357 -10.48 -14.36 23.56
N GLN A 358 -9.22 -13.98 23.71
CA GLN A 358 -8.62 -13.81 25.04
C GLN A 358 -9.08 -12.50 25.72
N GLU A 359 -9.40 -11.45 24.95
CA GLU A 359 -9.97 -10.22 25.54
C GLU A 359 -11.43 -10.37 25.96
N SER A 360 -12.23 -11.19 25.27
CA SER A 360 -13.63 -11.44 25.65
C SER A 360 -13.76 -12.33 26.89
N ASP A 361 -12.79 -13.22 27.13
CA ASP A 361 -12.76 -14.10 28.31
C ASP A 361 -12.12 -13.43 29.54
N ALA A 362 -11.53 -12.24 29.37
CA ALA A 362 -10.89 -11.46 30.42
C ALA A 362 -11.75 -10.33 30.99
N ALA A 363 -13.00 -10.15 30.54
CA ALA A 363 -13.93 -9.21 31.16
C ALA A 363 -14.42 -9.79 32.50
N PRO A 364 -14.07 -9.20 33.67
CA PRO A 364 -14.66 -9.63 34.92
C PRO A 364 -16.12 -9.21 34.93
N ASP A 365 -16.98 -10.17 35.25
CA ASP A 365 -18.40 -10.01 35.52
C ASP A 365 -18.60 -8.94 36.61
N GLN A 366 -18.80 -7.69 36.20
CA GLN A 366 -19.24 -6.63 37.12
C GLN A 366 -20.77 -6.65 37.19
N THR A 367 -21.28 -7.68 37.84
CA THR A 367 -22.60 -7.64 38.49
C THR A 367 -22.48 -8.09 39.93
N SER A 368 -22.43 -7.12 40.85
CA SER A 368 -22.93 -7.20 42.23
C SER A 368 -23.01 -5.80 42.82
#